data_AF-A0AAW8GV17-F1
#
_entry.id   AF-A0AAW8GV17-F1
#
_cell.length_a   1.000
_cell.length_b   1.000
_cell.length_c   1.000
_cell.angle_alpha   90.00
_cell.angle_beta   90.00
_cell.angle_gamma   90.00
#
_symmetry.space_group_name_H-M   'P 1'
#
loop_
_entity.id
_entity.type
_entity.pdbx_description
1 polymer ?
#
loop_
_entity_poly.entity_id
_entity_poly.type
_entity_poly.pdbx_seq_one_letter_code
_entity_poly.pdbx_strand_id
1 'polypeptide(L)'
;MQINIQGHHIDLTDAMQDYVHSKFQKLERFFEHINTTQVILRVEKLRQIAEATLHVNQGEIHATADDENMYAAIDSLVDKLSRQLNKHKEKLSSH
;
A
#
# COMPACT_ATOMS: atom_id res chain seq x y z
N MET A 1 -11.46 6.44 -2.22
CA MET A 1 -10.08 6.67 -1.75
C MET A 1 -9.27 7.36 -2.85
N GLN A 2 -8.47 8.37 -2.52
CA GLN A 2 -7.49 8.93 -3.47
C GLN A 2 -6.15 8.19 -3.32
N ILE A 3 -5.60 7.67 -4.43
CA ILE A 3 -4.30 6.99 -4.46
C ILE A 3 -3.31 7.85 -5.25
N ASN A 4 -2.21 8.23 -4.60
CA ASN A 4 -1.11 8.95 -5.23
C ASN A 4 0.08 7.99 -5.35
N ILE A 5 0.48 7.66 -6.58
CA ILE A 5 1.58 6.73 -6.85
C ILE A 5 2.80 7.53 -7.34
N GLN A 6 3.96 7.28 -6.74
CA GLN A 6 5.23 7.90 -7.11
C GLN A 6 6.28 6.84 -7.41
N GLY A 7 6.99 7.00 -8.51
CA GLY A 7 8.21 6.25 -8.82
C GLY A 7 9.44 7.02 -8.36
N HIS A 8 10.34 6.39 -7.61
CA HIS A 8 11.64 6.97 -7.28
C HIS A 8 12.75 6.23 -8.03
N HIS A 9 13.38 6.93 -8.99
CA HIS A 9 14.34 6.34 -9.93
C HIS A 9 13.80 5.15 -10.74
N ILE A 10 12.48 5.12 -10.98
CA ILE A 10 11.83 4.15 -11.85
C ILE A 10 10.83 4.85 -12.77
N ASP A 11 10.69 4.33 -13.99
CA ASP A 11 9.61 4.73 -14.89
C ASP A 11 8.33 3.98 -14.51
N LEU A 12 7.33 4.75 -14.09
CA LEU A 12 6.05 4.21 -13.67
C LEU A 12 5.20 3.88 -14.91
N THR A 13 5.17 2.62 -15.30
CA THR A 13 4.34 2.15 -16.43
C THR A 13 2.85 2.09 -16.07
N ASP A 14 1.98 2.20 -17.07
CA ASP A 14 0.52 2.10 -16.88
C ASP A 14 0.12 0.77 -16.22
N ALA A 15 0.74 -0.34 -16.64
CA ALA A 15 0.48 -1.66 -16.05
C ALA A 15 0.81 -1.73 -14.55
N MET A 16 1.86 -1.04 -14.11
CA MET A 16 2.19 -0.95 -12.68
C MET A 16 1.17 -0.12 -11.93
N GLN A 17 0.74 1.02 -12.51
CA GLN A 17 -0.29 1.87 -11.91
C GLN A 17 -1.60 1.09 -11.74
N ASP A 18 -2.06 0.43 -12.81
CA ASP A 18 -3.26 -0.40 -12.80
C ASP A 18 -3.18 -1.52 -11.76
N TYR A 19 -2.00 -2.14 -11.62
CA TYR A 19 -1.79 -3.18 -10.63
C TYR A 19 -1.91 -2.66 -9.20
N VAL A 20 -1.25 -1.53 -8.89
CA VAL A 20 -1.38 -0.86 -7.59
C VAL A 20 -2.85 -0.49 -7.34
N HIS A 21 -3.51 0.16 -8.29
CA HIS A 21 -4.92 0.53 -8.18
C HIS A 21 -5.81 -0.69 -7.88
N SER A 22 -5.64 -1.79 -8.62
CA SER A 22 -6.41 -3.03 -8.42
C SER A 22 -6.22 -3.62 -7.02
N LYS A 23 -4.98 -3.63 -6.51
CA LYS A 23 -4.67 -4.19 -5.18
C LYS A 23 -5.22 -3.32 -4.06
N PHE A 24 -5.05 -2.00 -4.15
CA PHE A 24 -5.53 -1.07 -3.14
C PHE A 24 -7.06 -0.91 -3.18
N GLN A 25 -7.71 -1.06 -4.34
CA GLN A 25 -9.17 -1.10 -4.42
C GLN A 25 -9.75 -2.29 -3.64
N LYS A 26 -9.07 -3.44 -3.64
CA LYS A 26 -9.48 -4.58 -2.80
C LYS A 26 -9.36 -4.23 -1.31
N LEU A 27 -8.27 -3.55 -0.93
CA LEU A 27 -8.05 -3.09 0.45
C LEU A 27 -9.19 -2.18 0.92
N GLU A 28 -9.57 -1.19 0.10
CA GLU A 28 -10.68 -0.26 0.39
C GLU A 28 -12.02 -0.97 0.58
N ARG A 29 -12.31 -2.05 -0.17
CA ARG A 29 -13.55 -2.82 0.00
C ARG A 29 -13.66 -3.53 1.35
N PHE A 30 -12.52 -3.90 1.96
CA PHE A 30 -12.51 -4.59 3.25
C PHE A 30 -12.42 -3.63 4.44
N PHE A 31 -11.87 -2.43 4.21
CA PHE A 31 -11.62 -1.43 5.23
C PHE A 31 -12.26 -0.10 4.84
N GLU A 32 -13.41 0.16 5.44
CA GLU A 32 -14.07 1.46 5.33
C GLU A 32 -13.18 2.55 5.97
N HIS A 33 -13.23 3.77 5.42
CA HIS A 33 -12.53 4.96 5.93
C HIS A 33 -11.02 5.07 5.67
N ILE A 34 -10.54 4.57 4.52
CA ILE A 34 -9.23 4.99 4.01
C ILE A 34 -9.40 6.29 3.21
N ASN A 35 -8.85 7.39 3.74
CA ASN A 35 -9.03 8.73 3.18
C ASN A 35 -8.10 8.94 1.98
N THR A 36 -6.79 8.81 2.23
CA THR A 36 -5.74 9.05 1.24
C THR A 36 -4.70 7.96 1.35
N THR A 37 -4.18 7.54 0.19
CA THR A 37 -3.09 6.57 0.08
C THR A 37 -1.94 7.21 -0.69
N GLN A 38 -0.74 7.11 -0.13
CA GLN A 38 0.51 7.41 -0.82
C GLN A 38 1.24 6.10 -1.07
N VAL A 39 1.62 5.82 -2.32
CA VAL A 39 2.41 4.65 -2.70
C VAL A 39 3.71 5.13 -3.34
N ILE A 40 4.84 4.62 -2.86
CA ILE A 40 6.16 4.89 -3.42
C ILE A 40 6.74 3.57 -3.89
N LEU A 41 7.09 3.51 -5.16
CA LEU A 41 7.78 2.37 -5.77
C LEU A 41 9.20 2.80 -6.12
N ARG A 42 10.21 2.02 -5.70
CA ARG A 42 11.62 2.34 -5.96
C ARG A 42 12.48 1.10 -6.14
N VAL A 43 13.62 1.27 -6.80
CA VAL A 43 14.62 0.23 -6.98
C VAL A 43 15.88 0.58 -6.21
N GLU A 44 16.34 -0.33 -5.36
CA GLU A 44 17.61 -0.21 -4.65
C GLU A 44 18.50 -1.41 -5.02
N LYS A 45 19.48 -1.19 -5.90
CA LYS A 45 20.34 -2.23 -6.49
C LYS A 45 19.51 -3.29 -7.21
N LEU A 46 19.34 -4.48 -6.62
CA LEU A 46 18.55 -5.59 -7.16
C LEU A 46 17.18 -5.73 -6.48
N ARG A 47 16.90 -4.91 -5.47
CA ARG A 47 15.65 -4.97 -4.70
C ARG A 47 14.62 -4.00 -5.26
N GLN A 48 13.43 -4.53 -5.47
CA GLN A 48 12.22 -3.82 -5.82
C GLN A 48 11.49 -3.51 -4.52
N ILE A 49 11.30 -2.24 -4.21
CA ILE A 49 10.75 -1.79 -2.93
C ILE A 49 9.42 -1.09 -3.19
N ALA A 50 8.38 -1.54 -2.49
CA ALA A 50 7.07 -0.93 -2.45
C ALA A 50 6.79 -0.42 -1.02
N GLU A 51 6.44 0.84 -0.90
CA GLU A 51 6.13 1.51 0.35
C GLU A 51 4.76 2.19 0.24
N ALA A 52 3.97 2.16 1.30
CA ALA A 52 2.74 2.93 1.34
C ALA A 52 2.38 3.45 2.72
N THR A 53 1.76 4.63 2.69
CA THR A 53 1.17 5.29 3.85
C THR A 53 -0.32 5.49 3.58
N LEU A 54 -1.14 4.92 4.45
CA LEU A 54 -2.59 5.06 4.47
C LEU A 54 -3.00 6.03 5.57
N HIS A 55 -3.71 7.08 5.20
CA HIS A 55 -4.39 7.93 6.16
C HIS A 55 -5.79 7.37 6.41
N VAL A 56 -6.03 6.92 7.64
CA VAL A 56 -7.29 6.32 8.08
C VAL A 56 -7.95 7.21 9.12
N ASN A 57 -9.20 6.91 9.47
CA ASN A 57 -9.81 7.55 10.62
C ASN A 57 -8.98 7.26 11.88
N GLN A 58 -8.64 8.34 12.59
CA GLN A 58 -7.89 8.30 13.84
C GLN A 58 -6.51 7.62 13.74
N GLY A 59 -5.77 7.90 12.66
CA GLY A 59 -4.36 7.54 12.59
C GLY A 59 -3.82 7.41 11.17
N GLU A 60 -2.62 6.85 11.10
CA GLU A 60 -1.96 6.46 9.87
C GLU A 60 -1.43 5.05 9.98
N ILE A 61 -1.39 4.36 8.84
CA ILE A 61 -0.85 3.01 8.72
C ILE A 61 0.24 3.06 7.66
N HIS A 62 1.44 2.64 8.04
CA HIS A 62 2.59 2.63 7.17
C HIS A 62 3.19 1.23 7.07
N ALA A 63 3.54 0.84 5.85
CA ALA A 63 4.24 -0.40 5.59
C ALA A 63 5.21 -0.26 4.41
N THR A 64 6.25 -1.09 4.46
CA THR A 64 7.23 -1.25 3.38
C THR A 64 7.44 -2.74 3.14
N ALA A 65 7.63 -3.13 1.88
CA ALA A 65 8.04 -4.47 1.50
C ALA A 65 9.02 -4.40 0.33
N ASP A 66 9.93 -5.37 0.28
CA ASP A 66 10.90 -5.54 -0.79
C ASP A 66 10.85 -6.97 -1.33
N ASP A 67 11.19 -7.11 -2.60
CA ASP A 67 11.29 -8.38 -3.31
C ASP A 67 12.26 -8.23 -4.50
N GLU A 68 12.60 -9.31 -5.19
CA GLU A 68 13.32 -9.25 -6.47
C GLU A 68 12.39 -8.83 -7.62
N ASN A 69 11.06 -8.95 -7.44
CA ASN A 69 10.03 -8.57 -8.39
C ASN A 69 9.08 -7.49 -7.81
N MET A 70 8.89 -6.39 -8.54
CA MET A 70 8.06 -5.26 -8.06
C MET A 70 6.60 -5.66 -7.77
N TYR A 71 6.02 -6.56 -8.57
CA TYR A 71 4.65 -7.02 -8.34
C TYR A 71 4.53 -7.87 -7.07
N ALA A 72 5.55 -8.66 -6.75
CA ALA A 72 5.61 -9.44 -5.50
C ALA A 72 5.86 -8.54 -4.28
N ALA A 73 6.66 -7.47 -4.43
CA ALA A 73 6.83 -6.45 -3.40
C ALA A 73 5.50 -5.73 -3.10
N ILE A 74 4.73 -5.37 -4.14
CA ILE A 74 3.38 -4.76 -3.98
C ILE A 74 2.42 -5.72 -3.27
N ASP A 75 2.44 -7.01 -3.61
CA ASP A 75 1.58 -8.01 -2.94
C ASP A 75 1.93 -8.15 -1.46
N SER A 76 3.22 -8.26 -1.16
CA SER A 76 3.72 -8.32 0.22
C SER A 76 3.40 -7.05 1.02
N LEU A 77 3.44 -5.88 0.38
CA LEU A 77 3.03 -4.61 0.97
C LEU A 77 1.55 -4.63 1.35
N VAL A 78 0.67 -5.03 0.43
CA VAL A 78 -0.78 -5.09 0.63
C VAL A 78 -1.14 -6.06 1.76
N ASP A 79 -0.45 -7.21 1.84
CA ASP A 79 -0.63 -8.16 2.94
C ASP A 79 -0.26 -7.56 4.31
N LYS A 80 0.85 -6.80 4.38
CA LYS A 80 1.25 -6.10 5.61
C LYS A 80 0.22 -5.05 6.01
N LEU A 81 -0.24 -4.24 5.07
CA LEU A 81 -1.26 -3.21 5.31
C LEU A 81 -2.58 -3.83 5.79
N SER A 82 -3.03 -4.90 5.16
CA SER A 82 -4.26 -5.62 5.55
C SER A 82 -4.19 -6.11 7.00
N ARG A 83 -3.05 -6.66 7.43
CA ARG A 83 -2.85 -7.08 8.83
C ARG A 83 -2.86 -5.90 9.80
N GLN A 84 -2.24 -4.79 9.44
CA GLN A 84 -2.22 -3.58 10.28
C GLN A 84 -3.61 -2.94 10.38
N LEU A 85 -4.35 -2.88 9.28
CA LEU A 85 -5.72 -2.39 9.22
C LEU A 85 -6.67 -3.23 10.07
N ASN A 86 -6.55 -4.56 10.03
CA ASN A 86 -7.33 -5.45 10.91
C ASN A 86 -7.06 -5.13 12.39
N LYS A 87 -5.79 -5.01 12.79
CA LYS A 87 -5.43 -4.65 14.17
C LYS A 87 -5.94 -3.26 14.57
N HIS A 88 -5.92 -2.30 13.65
CA HIS A 88 -6.46 -0.96 13.88
C HIS A 88 -7.97 -1.00 14.12
N LYS A 89 -8.70 -1.72 13.25
CA LYS A 89 -10.15 -1.92 13.35
C LYS A 89 -10.54 -2.61 14.66
N GLU A 90 -9.82 -3.66 15.06
CA GLU A 90 -10.05 -4.38 16.32
C GLU A 90 -9.90 -3.46 17.53
N LYS A 91 -8.85 -2.62 17.56
CA LYS A 91 -8.65 -1.64 18.65
C LYS A 91 -9.79 -0.63 18.75
N LEU A 92 -10.25 -0.09 17.61
CA LEU A 92 -11.36 0.86 17.58
C LEU A 92 -12.70 0.23 17.98
N SER A 93 -12.92 -1.05 17.63
CA SER A 93 -14.14 -1.77 17.99
C SER A 93 -14.17 -2.27 19.44
N SER A 94 -13.01 -2.35 20.10
CA SER A 94 -12.88 -2.78 21.50
C SER A 94 -13.11 -1.67 22.54
N HIS A 95 -13.48 -0.47 22.09
CA HIS A 95 -13.80 0.68 22.94
C HIS A 95 -15.31 0.95 23.00
#